data_AF-A0A101CZP2-F1
#
_entry.id   AF-A0A101CZP2-F1
#
_cell.length_a   1.000
_cell.length_b   1.000
_cell.length_c   1.000
_cell.angle_alpha   90.00
_cell.angle_beta   90.00
_cell.angle_gamma   90.00
#
_symmetry.space_group_name_H-M   'P 1'
#
loop_
_entity.id
_entity.type
_entity.pdbx_description
1 polymer ?
#
loop_
_entity_poly.entity_id
_entity_poly.type
_entity_poly.pdbx_seq_one_letter_code
_entity_poly.pdbx_strand_id
1 'polypeptide(L)'
;MTDFPEPQGPDKAPIPSATRTALLAELEGVEHLLFEPMTQADLDGLYALYDQWRATLGDSPEAIALCDALDEFVEACIEDDGAGEDTIERAYLALVASVQEGGA
;
A
#
# COMPACT_ATOMS: atom_id res chain seq x y z
N MET A 1 19.06 31.02 -30.76
CA MET A 1 18.90 30.68 -29.34
C MET A 1 17.90 29.54 -29.33
N THR A 2 18.40 28.31 -29.28
CA THR A 2 17.60 27.10 -29.37
C THR A 2 16.83 26.93 -28.06
N ASP A 3 15.53 27.14 -28.14
CA ASP A 3 14.55 26.81 -27.11
C ASP A 3 14.46 25.27 -27.10
N PHE A 4 15.21 24.64 -26.20
CA PHE A 4 15.02 23.23 -25.87
C PHE A 4 13.99 23.19 -24.75
N PRO A 5 12.81 22.56 -24.94
CA PRO A 5 11.95 22.29 -23.80
C PRO A 5 12.71 21.35 -22.86
N GLU A 6 12.92 21.80 -21.62
CA GLU A 6 13.43 20.96 -20.54
C GLU A 6 12.59 19.67 -20.47
N PRO A 7 13.21 18.49 -20.32
CA PRO A 7 12.46 17.27 -20.08
C PRO A 7 11.67 17.50 -18.80
N GLN A 8 10.35 17.56 -18.92
CA GLN A 8 9.47 17.47 -17.76
C GLN A 8 9.92 16.24 -16.99
N GLY A 9 10.38 16.44 -15.75
CA GLY A 9 10.88 15.36 -14.89
C GLY A 9 9.87 14.22 -14.81
N PRO A 10 10.27 13.00 -14.40
CA PRO A 10 9.38 11.85 -14.37
C PRO A 10 8.08 12.29 -13.72
N ASP A 11 7.06 12.31 -14.56
CA ASP A 11 5.75 12.84 -14.26
C ASP A 11 5.35 12.24 -12.92
N LYS A 12 4.87 13.07 -11.99
CA LYS A 12 4.06 12.61 -10.85
C LYS A 12 2.77 12.03 -11.44
N ALA A 13 2.92 10.99 -12.24
CA ALA A 13 1.83 10.37 -12.93
C ALA A 13 1.03 9.68 -11.82
N PRO A 14 -0.20 10.11 -11.55
CA PRO A 14 -1.05 9.43 -10.61
C PRO A 14 -1.08 7.93 -10.91
N ILE A 15 -1.13 7.08 -9.87
CA ILE A 15 -1.24 5.63 -10.04
C ILE A 15 -2.39 5.34 -11.01
N PRO A 16 -2.13 4.58 -12.09
CA PRO A 16 -3.14 4.30 -13.09
C PRO A 16 -4.37 3.68 -12.45
N SER A 17 -5.57 4.09 -12.88
CA SER A 17 -6.82 3.57 -12.27
C SER A 17 -6.92 2.05 -12.29
N ALA A 18 -6.40 1.39 -13.33
CA ALA A 18 -6.34 -0.08 -13.40
C ALA A 18 -5.42 -0.67 -12.32
N THR A 19 -4.26 -0.06 -12.09
CA THR A 19 -3.34 -0.44 -11.01
C THR A 19 -3.99 -0.22 -9.66
N ARG A 20 -4.60 0.95 -9.43
CA ARG A 20 -5.35 1.23 -8.19
C ARG A 20 -6.42 0.17 -7.90
N THR A 21 -7.24 -0.17 -8.89
CA THR A 21 -8.28 -1.20 -8.72
C THR A 21 -7.68 -2.56 -8.36
N ALA A 22 -6.55 -2.93 -8.96
CA ALA A 22 -5.85 -4.17 -8.61
C ALA A 22 -5.35 -4.12 -7.16
N LEU A 23 -4.68 -3.04 -6.74
CA LEU A 23 -4.18 -2.91 -5.36
C LEU A 23 -5.32 -2.99 -4.33
N LEU A 24 -6.46 -2.34 -4.58
CA LEU A 24 -7.64 -2.41 -3.70
C LEU A 24 -8.23 -3.82 -3.62
N ALA A 25 -8.25 -4.57 -4.73
CA ALA A 25 -8.72 -5.95 -4.72
C ALA A 25 -7.79 -6.88 -3.92
N GLU A 26 -6.48 -6.65 -3.95
CA GLU A 26 -5.54 -7.38 -3.11
C GLU A 26 -5.74 -7.05 -1.62
N LEU A 27 -6.03 -5.78 -1.28
CA LEU A 27 -6.33 -5.36 0.09
C LEU A 27 -7.62 -5.97 0.65
N GLU A 28 -8.67 -6.11 -0.19
CA GLU A 28 -9.90 -6.83 0.18
C GLU A 28 -9.59 -8.27 0.62
N GLY A 29 -8.56 -8.90 0.02
CA GLY A 29 -8.10 -10.23 0.37
C GLY A 29 -7.46 -10.37 1.76
N VAL A 30 -7.15 -9.27 2.44
CA VAL A 30 -6.56 -9.26 3.78
C VAL A 30 -7.45 -8.59 4.84
N GLU A 31 -8.70 -8.24 4.50
CA GLU A 31 -9.67 -7.66 5.45
C GLU A 31 -10.02 -8.58 6.62
N HIS A 32 -9.85 -9.89 6.48
CA HIS A 32 -10.08 -10.83 7.59
C HIS A 32 -9.16 -10.55 8.79
N LEU A 33 -7.97 -9.97 8.55
CA LEU A 33 -7.02 -9.59 9.60
C LEU A 33 -7.53 -8.48 10.52
N LEU A 34 -8.61 -7.78 10.14
CA LEU A 34 -9.29 -6.82 11.02
C LEU A 34 -10.04 -7.50 12.17
N PHE A 35 -10.37 -8.78 12.01
CA PHE A 35 -11.23 -9.53 12.93
C PHE A 35 -10.58 -10.81 13.46
N GLU A 36 -9.62 -11.36 12.72
CA GLU A 36 -8.96 -12.61 13.01
C GLU A 36 -7.46 -12.38 13.25
N PRO A 37 -6.85 -13.11 14.20
CA PRO A 37 -5.42 -13.00 14.45
C PRO A 37 -4.63 -13.45 13.22
N MET A 38 -3.58 -12.70 12.90
CA MET A 38 -2.68 -13.01 11.80
C MET A 38 -2.05 -14.39 11.96
N THR A 39 -2.12 -15.19 10.90
CA THR A 39 -1.36 -16.44 10.81
C THR A 39 -0.03 -16.22 10.09
N GLN A 40 0.88 -17.19 10.21
CA GLN A 40 2.13 -17.16 9.44
C GLN A 40 1.87 -17.13 7.93
N ALA A 41 0.81 -17.78 7.43
CA ALA A 41 0.48 -17.78 6.01
C ALA A 41 0.02 -16.39 5.55
N ASP A 42 -0.69 -15.65 6.40
CA ASP A 42 -1.09 -14.27 6.12
C ASP A 42 0.12 -13.35 6.08
N LEU A 43 1.05 -13.51 7.03
CA LEU A 43 2.30 -12.75 7.06
C LEU A 43 3.16 -12.98 5.80
N ASP A 44 3.33 -14.24 5.39
CA ASP A 44 4.00 -14.57 4.13
C ASP A 44 3.27 -13.97 2.91
N GLY A 45 1.93 -13.94 2.95
CA GLY A 45 1.09 -13.30 1.94
C GLY A 45 1.30 -11.79 1.86
N LEU A 46 1.37 -11.09 3.00
CA LEU A 46 1.61 -9.65 3.06
C LEU A 46 3.01 -9.26 2.59
N TYR A 47 4.04 -10.05 2.92
CA TYR A 47 5.37 -9.81 2.37
C TYR A 47 5.45 -10.05 0.86
N ALA A 48 4.74 -11.04 0.34
CA ALA A 48 4.62 -11.24 -1.09
C ALA A 48 3.89 -10.07 -1.77
N LEU A 49 2.84 -9.54 -1.13
CA LEU A 49 2.11 -8.37 -1.59
C LEU A 49 3.01 -7.13 -1.64
N TYR A 50 3.81 -6.91 -0.61
CA TYR A 50 4.80 -5.83 -0.55
C TYR A 50 5.80 -5.89 -1.71
N ASP A 51 6.39 -7.06 -1.96
CA ASP A 51 7.37 -7.24 -3.04
C ASP A 51 6.71 -7.01 -4.42
N GLN A 52 5.47 -7.49 -4.59
CA GLN A 52 4.68 -7.28 -5.80
C GLN A 52 4.37 -5.79 -6.03
N TRP A 53 3.97 -5.07 -4.99
CA TRP A 53 3.66 -3.64 -5.07
C TRP A 53 4.90 -2.83 -5.43
N ARG A 54 6.03 -3.12 -4.79
CA ARG A 54 7.31 -2.50 -5.10
C ARG A 54 7.73 -2.76 -6.55
N ALA A 55 7.57 -3.98 -7.05
CA ALA A 55 7.90 -4.32 -8.43
C ALA A 55 6.95 -3.64 -9.45
N THR A 56 5.67 -3.48 -9.09
CA THR A 56 4.64 -2.91 -9.98
C THR A 56 4.71 -1.39 -10.03
N LEU A 57 4.89 -0.75 -8.88
CA LEU A 57 4.87 0.71 -8.73
C LEU A 57 6.25 1.34 -8.92
N GLY A 58 7.32 0.57 -8.75
CA GLY A 58 8.71 1.03 -8.84
C GLY A 58 9.13 1.86 -7.62
N ASP A 59 10.13 2.71 -7.80
CA ASP A 59 10.73 3.53 -6.73
C ASP A 59 10.22 4.99 -6.73
N SER A 60 8.96 5.24 -7.11
CA SER A 60 8.37 6.58 -7.01
C SER A 60 8.09 6.93 -5.53
N PRO A 61 8.07 8.22 -5.16
CA PRO A 61 7.74 8.60 -3.78
C PRO A 61 6.34 8.14 -3.36
N GLU A 62 5.38 8.12 -4.30
CA GLU A 62 4.06 7.55 -4.06
C GLU A 62 4.11 6.03 -3.81
N ALA A 63 4.92 5.29 -4.58
CA ALA A 63 5.12 3.85 -4.38
C ALA A 63 5.73 3.55 -3.01
N ILE A 64 6.75 4.33 -2.61
CA ILE A 64 7.40 4.22 -1.31
C ILE A 64 6.39 4.47 -0.18
N ALA A 65 5.58 5.53 -0.28
CA ALA A 65 4.56 5.83 0.71
C ALA A 65 3.49 4.73 0.84
N LEU A 66 3.11 4.08 -0.28
CA LEU A 66 2.21 2.93 -0.24
C LEU A 66 2.83 1.69 0.40
N CYS A 67 4.11 1.43 0.11
CA CYS A 67 4.83 0.33 0.71
C CYS A 67 5.03 0.55 2.23
N ASP A 68 5.33 1.78 2.64
CA ASP A 68 5.46 2.16 4.06
C ASP A 68 4.12 2.00 4.79
N ALA A 69 3.00 2.41 4.17
CA ALA A 69 1.67 2.22 4.76
C ALA A 69 1.28 0.73 4.86
N LEU A 70 1.72 -0.11 3.92
CA LEU A 70 1.52 -1.56 4.00
C LEU A 70 2.36 -2.16 5.15
N ASP A 71 3.60 -1.72 5.32
CA ASP A 71 4.47 -2.16 6.42
C ASP A 71 3.89 -1.78 7.79
N GLU A 72 3.35 -0.56 7.93
CA GLU A 72 2.64 -0.11 9.14
C GLU A 72 1.42 -0.98 9.47
N PHE A 73 0.66 -1.42 8.45
CA PHE A 73 -0.42 -2.37 8.64
C PHE A 73 0.09 -3.75 9.09
N VAL A 74 1.19 -4.25 8.52
CA VAL A 74 1.80 -5.51 8.97
C VAL A 74 2.26 -5.42 10.42
N GLU A 75 2.93 -4.32 10.79
CA GLU A 75 3.37 -4.07 12.17
C GLU A 75 2.17 -4.03 13.12
N ALA A 76 1.11 -3.31 12.77
CA ALA A 76 -0.13 -3.26 13.56
C ALA A 76 -0.75 -4.66 13.76
N CYS A 77 -0.73 -5.52 12.74
CA CYS A 77 -1.24 -6.89 12.88
C CYS A 77 -0.34 -7.79 13.74
N ILE A 78 0.98 -7.53 13.79
CA ILE A 78 1.93 -8.28 14.63
C ILE A 78 1.83 -7.84 16.09
N GLU A 79 1.68 -6.53 16.32
CA GLU A 79 1.62 -5.93 17.65
C GLU A 79 0.24 -6.08 18.33
N ASP A 80 -0.79 -6.48 17.58
CA ASP A 80 -2.10 -6.77 18.16
C ASP A 80 -2.04 -8.00 19.09
N ASP A 81 -1.88 -7.72 20.38
CA ASP A 81 -1.97 -8.71 21.46
C ASP A 81 -3.45 -9.01 21.83
N GLY A 82 -4.41 -8.64 20.97
CA GLY A 82 -5.84 -8.70 21.27
C GLY A 82 -6.30 -7.68 22.32
N ALA A 83 -5.50 -6.64 22.57
CA ALA A 83 -5.78 -5.58 23.55
C ALA A 83 -6.89 -4.61 23.09
N GLY A 84 -7.39 -4.76 21.86
CA GLY A 84 -8.57 -4.05 21.38
C GLY A 84 -8.34 -2.57 21.09
N GLU A 85 -7.11 -2.19 20.76
CA GLU A 85 -6.88 -0.88 20.14
C GLU A 85 -7.25 -0.99 18.66
N ASP A 86 -8.05 -0.07 18.14
CA ASP A 86 -8.42 0.04 16.72
C ASP A 86 -7.20 0.35 15.80
N THR A 87 -5.99 -0.03 16.19
CA THR A 87 -4.72 0.25 15.53
C THR A 87 -4.65 -0.46 14.18
N ILE A 88 -5.04 -1.74 14.11
CA ILE A 88 -5.11 -2.47 12.84
C ILE A 88 -6.14 -1.83 11.91
N GLU A 89 -7.36 -1.54 12.40
CA GLU A 89 -8.41 -0.92 11.59
C GLU A 89 -7.97 0.44 11.04
N ARG A 90 -7.32 1.27 11.86
CA ARG A 90 -6.80 2.57 11.44
C ARG A 90 -5.69 2.43 10.41
N ALA A 91 -4.74 1.52 10.61
CA ALA A 91 -3.65 1.27 9.65
C ALA A 91 -4.21 0.77 8.31
N TYR A 92 -5.18 -0.14 8.34
CA TYR A 92 -5.86 -0.64 7.14
C TYR A 92 -6.61 0.47 6.39
N LEU A 93 -7.39 1.29 7.09
CA LEU A 93 -8.12 2.41 6.47
C LEU A 93 -7.18 3.47 5.89
N ALA A 94 -6.07 3.76 6.57
CA ALA A 94 -5.03 4.67 6.08
C ALA A 94 -4.35 4.13 4.82
N LEU A 95 -4.07 2.83 4.78
CA LEU A 95 -3.52 2.14 3.60
C LEU A 95 -4.50 2.20 2.41
N VAL A 96 -5.77 1.86 2.64
CA VAL A 96 -6.83 1.94 1.62
C VAL A 96 -7.00 3.37 1.09
N ALA A 97 -6.97 4.38 1.98
CA ALA A 97 -7.03 5.79 1.59
C ALA A 97 -5.81 6.18 0.75
N SER A 98 -4.61 5.77 1.15
CA SER A 98 -3.37 6.05 0.42
C SER A 98 -3.41 5.48 -1.00
N VAL A 99 -3.94 4.26 -1.20
CA VAL A 99 -4.12 3.67 -2.54
C VAL A 99 -5.13 4.47 -3.37
N GLN A 100 -6.19 4.97 -2.76
CA GLN A 100 -7.19 5.79 -3.45
C GLN A 100 -6.63 7.16 -3.87
N GLU A 101 -5.93 7.83 -2.95
CA GLU A 101 -5.34 9.17 -3.13
C GLU A 101 -4.11 9.16 -4.03
N GLY A 102 -3.36 8.06 -4.07
CA GLY A 102 -2.15 7.86 -4.87
C GLY A 102 -2.35 7.96 -6.39
N GLY A 103 -3.52 8.37 -6.88
CA GLY A 103 -3.66 8.75 -8.27
C GLY A 103 -4.58 9.93 -8.58
N ALA A 104 -4.42 11.02 -7.84
CA ALA A 104 -4.96 12.34 -8.18
C ALA A 104 -3.99 13.14 -9.07
#